data_AF-A0A7Y1TJQ8-F1
#
_entry.id   AF-A0A7Y1TJQ8-F1
#
_cell.length_a   1.000
_cell.length_b   1.000
_cell.length_c   1.000
_cell.angle_alpha   90.00
_cell.angle_beta   90.00
_cell.angle_gamma   90.00
#
_symmetry.space_group_name_H-M   'P 1'
#
loop_
_entity.id
_entity.type
_entity.pdbx_description
1 polymer ?
#
loop_
_entity_poly.entity_id
_entity_poly.type
_entity_poly.pdbx_seq_one_letter_code
_entity_poly.pdbx_strand_id
1 'polypeptide(L)'
;MKIKWSLILVVLLLWIGTTGYSQEPDNTLPLQQVLEDITRSHGYRFNYPTEIIREIQVIPPDIQWPIDKILAYLSDQTGLLYSELPNKFISIQKPVKAICGYIKDRNTGNILASATVQ
;
A
#
# COMPACT_ATOMS: atom_id res chain seq x y z
N MET A 1 18.20 -50.42 -32.54
CA MET A 1 17.29 -49.25 -32.48
C MET A 1 18.16 -47.99 -32.34
N LYS A 2 18.39 -47.22 -33.42
CA LYS A 2 19.28 -46.04 -33.40
C LYS A 2 18.45 -44.85 -32.93
N ILE A 3 18.48 -44.55 -31.64
CA ILE A 3 17.81 -43.36 -31.10
C ILE A 3 18.50 -42.14 -31.72
N LYS A 4 17.73 -41.31 -32.44
CA LYS A 4 18.30 -40.16 -33.15
C LYS A 4 18.66 -39.11 -32.11
N TRP A 5 19.89 -38.62 -32.15
CA TRP A 5 20.41 -37.65 -31.18
C TRP A 5 19.58 -36.36 -31.10
N SER A 6 18.92 -36.01 -32.21
CA SER A 6 17.90 -34.95 -32.29
C SER A 6 16.73 -35.15 -31.30
N LEU A 7 16.29 -36.39 -31.05
CA LEU A 7 15.24 -36.66 -30.05
C LEU A 7 15.74 -36.43 -28.62
N ILE A 8 16.99 -36.76 -28.33
CA ILE A 8 17.60 -36.51 -27.01
C ILE A 8 17.72 -35.00 -26.77
N LEU A 9 18.12 -34.24 -27.79
CA LEU A 9 18.28 -32.78 -27.70
C LEU A 9 16.95 -32.06 -27.46
N VAL A 10 15.87 -32.50 -28.10
CA VAL A 10 14.51 -31.96 -27.90
C VAL A 10 13.99 -32.27 -26.50
N VAL A 11 14.22 -33.49 -25.98
CA VAL A 11 13.84 -33.86 -24.62
C VAL A 11 14.63 -33.05 -23.57
N LEU A 12 15.92 -32.79 -23.84
CA LEU A 12 16.76 -32.01 -22.93
C LEU A 12 16.36 -30.52 -22.89
N LEU A 13 15.95 -29.94 -24.03
CA LEU A 13 15.42 -28.58 -24.11
C LEU A 13 14.09 -28.40 -23.36
N LEU A 14 13.24 -29.44 -23.32
CA LEU A 14 11.97 -29.43 -22.58
C LEU A 14 12.15 -29.42 -21.05
N TRP A 15 13.28 -29.91 -20.53
CA TRP A 15 13.56 -29.92 -19.09
C TRP A 15 14.05 -28.60 -18.50
N ILE A 16 14.55 -27.69 -19.34
CA ILE A 16 15.11 -26.40 -18.87
C ILE A 16 13.99 -25.35 -18.67
N GLY A 17 12.80 -25.59 -19.23
CA GLY A 17 11.67 -24.64 -19.19
C GLY A 17 10.80 -24.67 -17.94
N THR A 18 11.10 -25.49 -16.92
CA THR A 18 10.21 -25.68 -15.75
C THR A 18 10.57 -24.82 -14.53
N THR A 19 11.56 -23.92 -14.62
CA THR A 19 11.76 -22.90 -13.59
C THR A 19 10.74 -21.76 -13.77
N GLY A 20 9.47 -22.06 -13.51
CA GLY A 20 8.42 -21.05 -13.41
C GLY A 20 8.54 -20.29 -12.10
N TYR A 21 8.46 -18.96 -12.15
CA TYR A 21 8.19 -18.15 -10.96
C TYR A 21 6.77 -18.49 -10.49
N SER A 22 6.61 -18.94 -9.25
CA SER A 22 5.29 -19.03 -8.64
C SER A 22 4.73 -17.62 -8.46
N GLN A 23 3.46 -17.40 -8.83
CA GLN A 23 2.73 -16.24 -8.34
C GLN A 23 2.58 -16.43 -6.83
N GLU A 24 3.20 -15.58 -6.03
CA GLU A 24 2.97 -15.54 -4.58
C GLU A 24 1.46 -15.46 -4.39
N PRO A 25 0.83 -16.37 -3.63
CA PRO A 25 -0.60 -16.29 -3.40
C PRO A 25 -0.92 -14.90 -2.83
N ASP A 26 -2.00 -14.30 -3.34
CA ASP A 26 -2.50 -13.00 -2.91
C ASP A 26 -3.01 -13.12 -1.46
N ASN A 27 -2.07 -13.15 -0.51
CA ASN A 27 -2.30 -13.27 0.92
C ASN A 27 -2.63 -11.89 1.52
N THR A 28 -3.36 -11.08 0.77
CA THR A 28 -3.82 -9.79 1.23
C THR A 28 -4.95 -9.99 2.22
N LEU A 29 -4.95 -9.16 3.26
CA LEU A 29 -6.03 -9.08 4.23
C LEU A 29 -6.63 -7.67 4.18
N PRO A 30 -7.93 -7.52 4.53
CA PRO A 30 -8.51 -6.21 4.75
C PRO A 30 -7.67 -5.42 5.75
N LEU A 31 -7.35 -4.16 5.44
CA LEU A 31 -6.53 -3.32 6.31
C LEU A 31 -7.11 -3.23 7.73
N GLN A 32 -8.44 -3.23 7.85
CA GLN A 32 -9.12 -3.26 9.14
C GLN A 32 -8.67 -4.46 10.01
N GLN A 33 -8.63 -5.66 9.44
CA GLN A 33 -8.21 -6.86 10.16
C GLN A 33 -6.74 -6.76 10.60
N VAL A 34 -5.87 -6.25 9.71
CA VAL A 34 -4.45 -6.03 10.03
C VAL A 34 -4.27 -5.03 11.18
N LEU A 35 -5.05 -3.94 11.21
CA LEU A 35 -5.02 -2.97 12.30
C LEU A 35 -5.52 -3.56 13.64
N GLU A 36 -6.52 -4.45 13.60
CA GLU A 36 -7.01 -5.19 14.78
C GLU A 36 -5.93 -6.14 15.34
N ASP A 37 -5.19 -6.82 14.48
CA ASP A 37 -4.09 -7.69 14.89
C ASP A 37 -2.92 -6.90 15.49
N ILE A 38 -2.57 -5.75 14.90
CA ILE A 38 -1.58 -4.81 15.45
C ILE A 38 -2.04 -4.28 16.81
N THR A 39 -3.33 -3.95 16.94
CA THR A 39 -3.92 -3.52 18.22
C THR A 39 -3.73 -4.59 19.30
N ARG A 40 -3.99 -5.86 18.97
CA ARG A 40 -3.84 -6.99 19.89
C ARG A 40 -2.40 -7.22 20.32
N SER A 41 -1.44 -7.08 19.40
CA SER A 41 -0.03 -7.39 19.66
C SER A 41 0.75 -6.22 20.31
N HIS A 42 0.51 -4.98 19.89
CA HIS A 42 1.29 -3.81 20.32
C HIS A 42 0.56 -2.91 21.34
N GLY A 43 -0.75 -3.11 21.50
CA GLY A 43 -1.61 -2.31 22.39
C GLY A 43 -1.86 -0.88 21.89
N TYR A 44 -1.58 -0.59 20.62
CA TYR A 44 -1.93 0.67 19.96
C TYR A 44 -3.40 0.65 19.52
N ARG A 45 -4.04 1.82 19.52
CA ARG A 45 -5.41 1.99 19.03
C ARG A 45 -5.43 2.93 17.84
N PHE A 46 -6.19 2.58 16.81
CA PHE A 46 -6.26 3.36 15.59
C PHE A 46 -7.54 4.18 15.53
N ASN A 47 -7.43 5.43 15.11
CA ASN A 47 -8.54 6.36 14.89
C ASN A 47 -8.56 6.80 13.43
N TYR A 48 -9.67 6.53 12.76
CA TYR A 48 -9.85 6.78 11.33
C TYR A 48 -11.33 6.81 10.94
N PRO A 49 -11.71 7.54 9.88
CA PRO A 49 -12.99 7.34 9.20
C PRO A 49 -13.04 5.97 8.52
N THR A 50 -14.12 5.21 8.68
CA THR A 50 -14.21 3.84 8.11
C THR A 50 -14.03 3.82 6.59
N GLU A 51 -14.51 4.87 5.91
CA GLU A 51 -14.52 4.98 4.46
C GLU A 51 -13.12 5.05 3.85
N ILE A 52 -12.09 5.45 4.61
CA ILE A 52 -10.73 5.56 4.07
C ILE A 52 -9.99 4.22 4.04
N ILE A 53 -10.40 3.23 4.83
CA ILE A 53 -9.74 1.92 4.88
C ILE A 53 -10.58 0.76 4.32
N ARG A 54 -11.89 0.94 4.17
CA ARG A 54 -12.86 -0.13 3.85
C ARG A 54 -12.50 -0.99 2.64
N GLU A 55 -11.90 -0.39 1.62
CA GLU A 55 -11.59 -1.03 0.34
C GLU A 55 -10.10 -1.36 0.18
N ILE A 56 -9.30 -1.10 1.23
CA ILE A 56 -7.85 -1.32 1.19
C ILE A 56 -7.56 -2.74 1.67
N GLN A 57 -6.83 -3.48 0.84
CA GLN A 57 -6.23 -4.76 1.20
C GLN A 57 -4.72 -4.63 1.18
N VAL A 58 -4.05 -5.26 2.15
CA VAL A 58 -2.59 -5.23 2.27
C VAL A 58 -2.07 -6.61 2.66
N ILE A 59 -0.86 -6.93 2.22
CA ILE A 59 -0.12 -8.05 2.79
C ILE A 59 0.23 -7.67 4.24
N PRO A 60 -0.15 -8.49 5.24
CA PRO A 60 0.09 -8.15 6.63
C PRO A 60 1.60 -8.04 6.93
N PRO A 61 2.04 -7.03 7.70
CA PRO A 61 3.42 -6.95 8.16
C PRO A 61 3.71 -8.06 9.17
N ASP A 62 5.00 -8.35 9.37
CA ASP A 62 5.43 -9.17 10.49
C ASP A 62 5.11 -8.47 11.81
N ILE A 63 4.26 -9.10 12.61
CA ILE A 63 3.73 -8.54 13.86
C ILE A 63 4.83 -8.34 14.92
N GLN A 64 5.97 -9.02 14.78
CA GLN A 64 7.12 -8.87 15.68
C GLN A 64 7.93 -7.61 15.42
N TRP A 65 7.67 -6.90 14.31
CA TRP A 65 8.37 -5.66 14.00
C TRP A 65 8.02 -4.55 15.00
N PRO A 66 8.98 -3.64 15.28
CA PRO A 66 8.69 -2.40 15.99
C PRO A 66 7.55 -1.62 15.33
N ILE A 67 6.73 -0.95 16.15
CA ILE A 67 5.54 -0.25 15.67
C ILE A 67 5.86 0.82 14.61
N ASP A 68 6.95 1.55 14.75
CA ASP A 68 7.43 2.54 13.78
C ASP A 68 7.70 1.90 12.41
N LYS A 69 8.30 0.71 12.38
CA LYS A 69 8.54 -0.05 11.15
C LYS A 69 7.22 -0.55 10.54
N ILE A 70 6.28 -0.99 11.37
CA ILE A 70 4.93 -1.41 10.93
C ILE A 70 4.20 -0.23 10.29
N LEU A 71 4.19 0.94 10.93
CA LEU A 71 3.52 2.13 10.42
C LEU A 71 4.16 2.64 9.12
N ALA A 72 5.49 2.61 9.01
CA ALA A 72 6.20 2.96 7.79
C ALA A 72 5.84 2.01 6.63
N TYR A 73 5.82 0.70 6.88
CA TYR A 73 5.39 -0.29 5.92
C TYR A 73 3.94 -0.07 5.46
N LEU A 74 3.01 0.12 6.41
CA LEU A 74 1.61 0.36 6.07
C LEU A 74 1.43 1.67 5.30
N SER A 75 2.20 2.70 5.60
CA SER A 75 2.18 3.96 4.84
C SER A 75 2.62 3.75 3.39
N ASP A 76 3.68 2.98 3.15
CA ASP A 76 4.16 2.64 1.81
C ASP A 76 3.13 1.83 1.02
N GLN A 77 2.52 0.82 1.64
CA GLN A 77 1.57 -0.07 0.96
C GLN A 77 0.20 0.57 0.68
N THR A 78 -0.22 1.54 1.49
CA THR A 78 -1.58 2.11 1.42
C THR A 78 -1.61 3.55 0.92
N GLY A 79 -0.49 4.25 0.95
CA GLY A 79 -0.42 5.69 0.74
C GLY A 79 -1.11 6.51 1.83
N LEU A 80 -1.53 5.90 2.94
CA LEU A 80 -2.10 6.59 4.09
C LEU A 80 -1.01 7.18 4.99
N LEU A 81 -1.37 8.24 5.71
CA LEU A 81 -0.52 8.88 6.70
C LEU A 81 -0.91 8.38 8.09
N TYR A 82 0.10 8.00 8.87
CA TYR A 82 -0.04 7.53 10.24
C TYR A 82 0.64 8.53 11.17
N SER A 83 -0.08 9.00 12.20
CA SER A 83 0.45 9.97 13.18
C SER A 83 0.19 9.48 14.59
N GLU A 84 1.25 9.37 15.38
CA GLU A 84 1.15 8.99 16.78
C GLU A 84 0.55 10.13 17.61
N LEU A 85 -0.40 9.76 18.45
CA LEU A 85 -1.09 10.58 19.42
C LEU A 85 -0.77 10.06 20.83
N PRO A 86 -0.95 10.87 21.88
CA PRO A 86 -0.76 10.41 23.26
C PRO A 86 -1.56 9.15 23.58
N ASN A 87 -1.11 8.37 24.56
CA ASN A 87 -1.76 7.15 25.05
C ASN A 87 -1.87 6.02 24.01
N LYS A 88 -0.85 5.86 23.15
CA LYS A 88 -0.77 4.84 22.11
C LYS A 88 -1.92 4.89 21.10
N PHE A 89 -2.42 6.09 20.79
CA PHE A 89 -3.36 6.26 19.70
C PHE A 89 -2.61 6.58 18.40
N ILE A 90 -3.07 6.07 17.27
CA ILE A 90 -2.56 6.40 15.94
C ILE A 90 -3.72 6.98 15.13
N SER A 91 -3.56 8.19 14.62
CA SER A 91 -4.49 8.76 13.64
C SER A 91 -4.09 8.29 12.24
N ILE A 92 -5.06 7.84 11.45
CA ILE A 92 -4.86 7.47 10.03
C ILE A 92 -5.63 8.44 9.15
N GLN A 93 -4.97 9.01 8.15
CA GLN A 93 -5.53 10.03 7.27
C GLN A 93 -5.07 9.82 5.83
N LYS A 94 -5.87 10.29 4.86
CA LYS A 94 -5.42 10.37 3.47
C LYS A 94 -4.45 11.56 3.32
N PRO A 95 -3.41 11.45 2.48
CA PRO A 95 -2.55 12.58 2.18
C PRO A 95 -3.39 13.67 1.53
N VAL A 96 -3.24 14.89 2.03
CA VAL A 96 -3.88 16.06 1.42
C VAL A 96 -3.18 16.32 0.09
N LYS A 97 -3.91 16.16 -1.03
CA LYS A 97 -3.43 16.64 -2.31
C LYS A 97 -3.41 18.17 -2.27
N ALA A 98 -2.23 18.75 -2.16
CA ALA A 98 -2.08 20.19 -2.30
C ALA A 98 -2.48 20.59 -3.72
N ILE A 99 -3.55 21.37 -3.87
CA ILE A 99 -3.94 21.98 -5.13
C ILE A 99 -3.30 23.36 -5.18
N CYS A 100 -2.39 23.56 -6.13
CA CYS A 100 -1.74 24.85 -6.37
C CYS A 100 -2.33 25.51 -7.62
N GLY A 101 -2.60 26.81 -7.57
CA GLY A 101 -3.16 27.53 -8.71
C GLY A 101 -3.31 29.03 -8.44
N TYR A 102 -3.78 29.76 -9.46
CA TYR A 102 -4.09 31.18 -9.38
C TYR A 102 -5.59 31.39 -9.56
N ILE A 103 -6.18 32.28 -8.77
CA ILE A 103 -7.56 32.71 -8.98
C ILE A 103 -7.53 33.77 -10.09
N LYS A 104 -8.38 33.62 -11.11
CA LYS A 104 -8.53 34.61 -12.17
C LYS A 104 -9.87 35.31 -12.07
N ASP A 105 -9.87 36.61 -12.29
CA ASP A 105 -11.09 37.39 -12.46
C ASP A 105 -11.82 36.94 -13.74
N ARG A 106 -13.13 36.69 -13.64
CA ARG A 106 -13.93 36.15 -14.75
C ARG A 106 -14.00 37.09 -15.95
N ASN A 107 -14.05 38.39 -15.70
CA ASN A 107 -14.34 39.39 -16.73
C ASN A 107 -13.06 39.84 -17.44
N THR A 108 -11.96 39.92 -16.71
CA THR A 108 -10.67 40.43 -17.21
C THR A 108 -9.66 39.32 -17.51
N GLY A 109 -9.82 38.13 -16.94
CA GLY A 109 -8.85 37.03 -17.06
C GLY A 109 -7.55 37.23 -16.28
N ASN A 110 -7.42 38.35 -15.58
CA ASN A 110 -6.25 38.70 -14.77
C ASN A 110 -6.20 37.89 -13.48
N ILE A 111 -5.00 37.69 -12.96
CA ILE A 111 -4.80 37.02 -11.67
C ILE A 111 -5.30 37.94 -10.55
N LEU A 112 -6.14 37.40 -9.68
CA LEU A 112 -6.56 38.05 -8.44
C LEU A 112 -5.51 37.74 -7.35
N ALA A 113 -4.66 38.73 -7.07
CA ALA A 113 -3.70 38.64 -5.99
C ALA A 113 -4.41 38.67 -4.62
N SER A 114 -3.87 37.95 -3.64
CA SER A 114 -4.34 37.93 -2.24
C SER A 114 -5.77 37.43 -2.00
N ALA A 115 -6.39 36.74 -2.97
CA ALA A 115 -7.68 36.08 -2.77
C ALA A 115 -7.50 34.72 -2.07
N THR A 116 -8.45 34.34 -1.22
CA THR A 116 -8.49 33.05 -0.51
C THR A 116 -9.75 32.28 -0.92
N VAL A 117 -9.64 30.96 -1.06
CA VAL A 117 -10.78 30.06 -1.24
C VAL A 117 -11.21 29.56 0.15
N GLN A 118 -12.47 29.75 0.51
CA GLN A 118 -13.08 29.23 1.75
C GLN A 118 -14.02 28.07 1.44
#